data_AF-A0A524BKD0-F1
#
_entry.id   AF-A0A524BKD0-F1
#
_cell.length_a   1.000
_cell.length_b   1.000
_cell.length_c   1.000
_cell.angle_alpha   90.00
_cell.angle_beta   90.00
_cell.angle_gamma   90.00
#
_symmetry.space_group_name_H-M   'P 1'
#
loop_
_entity.id
_entity.type
_entity.pdbx_description
1 polymer ?
#
loop_
_entity_poly.entity_id
_entity_poly.type
_entity_poly.pdbx_seq_one_letter_code
_entity_poly.pdbx_strand_id
1 'polypeptide(L)'
;MANPTGTWAIEPGALITLQTEKIGMTSLEVTAPVTGGRLHVVATTVEIRLEMSLEKLKASNFLMQGAARALVKRFDGDLLVFEAEGSADEHPWAVSGNAKAGQVDVPMSVQATPHPGDAPRQLLIGGTVTMEDISIPVPGLSGITSVTFSIDGTVDLRSA
;
A
#
# COMPACT_ATOMS: atom_id res chain seq x y z
N MET A 1 1.53 13.01 23.77
CA MET A 1 2.84 12.71 23.15
C MET A 1 3.04 13.77 22.08
N ALA A 2 4.24 14.33 21.91
CA ALA A 2 4.49 15.29 20.85
C ALA A 2 4.56 14.55 19.51
N ASN A 3 3.83 15.01 18.50
CA ASN A 3 3.93 14.43 17.17
C ASN A 3 5.29 14.78 16.56
N PRO A 4 5.94 13.82 15.88
CA PRO A 4 7.23 14.07 15.27
C PRO A 4 7.02 15.10 14.15
N THR A 5 7.78 16.19 14.15
CA THR A 5 7.75 17.17 13.07
C THR A 5 9.03 17.03 12.26
N GLY A 6 8.92 16.87 10.95
CA GLY A 6 10.08 16.64 10.11
C GLY A 6 9.76 16.03 8.76
N THR A 7 10.82 15.69 8.03
CA THR A 7 10.76 14.98 6.76
C THR A 7 11.66 13.77 6.82
N TRP A 8 11.15 12.63 6.35
CA TRP A 8 11.88 11.39 6.26
C TRP A 8 11.76 10.82 4.85
N ALA A 9 12.86 10.30 4.33
CA ALA A 9 12.85 9.40 3.19
C ALA A 9 12.42 8.01 3.65
N ILE A 10 11.53 7.37 2.88
CA ILE A 10 11.22 5.95 3.06
C ILE A 10 12.28 5.15 2.32
N GLU A 11 12.97 4.27 3.04
CA GLU A 11 14.04 3.44 2.48
C GLU A 11 13.48 2.30 1.61
N PRO A 12 14.15 1.94 0.50
CA PRO A 12 13.75 0.82 -0.34
C PRO A 12 14.00 -0.53 0.35
N GLY A 13 13.27 -1.55 -0.09
CA GLY A 13 13.54 -2.96 0.27
C GLY A 13 12.54 -3.56 1.26
N ALA A 14 11.78 -2.74 1.98
CA ALA A 14 10.63 -3.21 2.75
C ALA A 14 9.57 -3.86 1.84
N LEU A 15 8.80 -4.80 2.38
CA LEU A 15 7.69 -5.44 1.68
C LEU A 15 6.36 -4.94 2.25
N ILE A 16 5.45 -4.57 1.36
CA ILE A 16 4.03 -4.40 1.70
C ILE A 16 3.29 -5.65 1.24
N THR A 17 2.48 -6.21 2.12
CA THR A 17 1.63 -7.37 1.89
C THR A 17 0.18 -6.91 1.77
N LEU A 18 -0.49 -7.38 0.72
CA LEU A 18 -1.93 -7.28 0.54
C LEU A 18 -2.52 -8.68 0.60
N GLN A 19 -3.48 -8.89 1.48
CA GLN A 19 -4.11 -10.20 1.67
C GLN A 19 -5.62 -10.08 1.62
N THR A 20 -6.30 -10.89 0.81
CA THR A 20 -7.76 -10.95 0.84
C THR A 20 -8.24 -11.84 1.98
N GLU A 21 -9.43 -11.56 2.49
CA GLU A 21 -10.19 -12.59 3.19
C GLU A 21 -10.44 -13.79 2.25
N LYS A 22 -10.70 -14.97 2.82
CA LYS A 22 -10.92 -16.18 2.03
C LYS A 22 -12.14 -15.99 1.10
N ILE A 23 -11.90 -15.98 -0.20
CA ILE A 23 -12.95 -16.05 -1.23
C ILE A 23 -13.15 -17.54 -1.54
N GLY A 24 -14.18 -18.14 -0.92
CA GLY A 24 -14.40 -19.58 -0.99
C GLY A 24 -13.29 -20.36 -0.28
N MET A 25 -12.55 -21.22 -1.02
CA MET A 25 -11.41 -21.99 -0.48
C MET A 25 -10.05 -21.31 -0.67
N THR A 26 -10.02 -20.14 -1.32
CA THR A 26 -8.79 -19.48 -1.76
C THR A 26 -8.62 -18.12 -1.09
N SER A 27 -7.41 -17.83 -0.63
CA SER A 27 -6.99 -16.48 -0.25
C SER A 27 -5.93 -15.99 -1.23
N LEU A 28 -6.05 -14.73 -1.64
CA LEU A 28 -5.04 -14.06 -2.42
C LEU A 28 -4.11 -13.34 -1.46
N GLU A 29 -2.82 -13.60 -1.57
CA GLU A 29 -1.78 -12.85 -0.87
C GLU A 29 -0.79 -12.37 -1.92
N VAL A 30 -0.46 -11.09 -1.84
CA VAL A 30 0.38 -10.39 -2.79
C VAL A 30 1.37 -9.54 -2.01
N THR A 31 2.63 -9.60 -2.38
CA THR A 31 3.70 -8.76 -1.80
C THR A 31 4.34 -7.91 -2.88
N ALA A 32 4.56 -6.64 -2.57
CA ALA A 32 5.27 -5.70 -3.44
C ALA A 32 6.40 -5.01 -2.64
N PRO A 33 7.62 -4.93 -3.20
CA PRO A 33 8.70 -4.23 -2.53
C PRO A 33 8.57 -2.72 -2.70
N VAL A 34 8.79 -2.01 -1.60
CA VAL A 34 8.93 -0.56 -1.57
C VAL A 34 10.21 -0.16 -2.30
N THR A 35 10.10 0.79 -3.21
CA THR A 35 11.22 1.37 -3.96
C THR A 35 11.65 2.73 -3.42
N GLY A 36 10.81 3.36 -2.60
CA GLY A 36 11.12 4.61 -1.94
C GLY A 36 9.86 5.33 -1.48
N GLY A 37 10.01 6.61 -1.14
CA GLY A 37 8.92 7.46 -0.73
C GLY A 37 9.35 8.58 0.21
N ARG A 38 8.36 9.27 0.75
CA ARG A 38 8.54 10.36 1.71
C ARG A 38 7.44 10.32 2.76
N LEU A 39 7.83 10.55 4.00
CA LEU A 39 6.94 10.96 5.08
C LEU A 39 7.24 12.42 5.41
N HIS A 40 6.22 13.27 5.43
CA HIS A 40 6.32 14.65 5.86
C HIS A 40 5.28 14.93 6.94
N VAL A 41 5.70 15.48 8.07
CA VAL A 41 4.79 15.80 9.18
C VAL A 41 5.04 17.22 9.63
N VAL A 42 4.00 18.04 9.57
CA VAL A 42 4.04 19.47 9.95
C VAL A 42 2.83 19.78 10.81
N ALA A 43 3.11 20.25 12.04
CA ALA A 43 2.09 20.62 13.02
C ALA A 43 1.06 19.49 13.28
N THR A 44 -0.08 19.54 12.60
CA THR A 44 -1.22 18.62 12.73
C THR A 44 -1.50 17.84 11.45
N THR A 45 -0.63 17.96 10.43
CA THR A 45 -0.81 17.30 9.14
C THR A 45 0.31 16.29 8.91
N VAL A 46 -0.07 15.13 8.38
CA VAL A 46 0.86 14.12 7.85
C VAL A 46 0.59 13.90 6.38
N GLU A 47 1.66 13.89 5.59
CA GLU A 47 1.67 13.55 4.18
C GLU A 47 2.57 12.33 3.96
N ILE A 48 2.05 11.35 3.23
CA ILE A 48 2.76 10.12 2.89
C ILE A 48 2.76 9.96 1.38
N ARG A 49 3.94 9.76 0.82
CA ARG A 49 4.15 9.26 -0.54
C ARG A 49 4.89 7.94 -0.45
N LEU A 50 4.27 6.84 -0.86
CA LEU A 50 4.87 5.51 -0.88
C LEU A 50 4.98 5.00 -2.32
N GLU A 51 6.15 4.50 -2.69
CA GLU A 51 6.42 3.99 -4.03
C GLU A 51 6.74 2.49 -3.96
N MET A 52 6.07 1.69 -4.77
CA MET A 52 6.19 0.22 -4.77
C MET A 52 6.37 -0.32 -6.19
N SER A 53 7.24 -1.32 -6.35
CA SER A 53 7.44 -1.97 -7.65
C SER A 53 6.40 -3.05 -7.89
N LEU A 54 5.49 -2.80 -8.81
CA LEU A 54 4.56 -3.80 -9.33
C LEU A 54 5.27 -4.80 -10.26
N GLU A 55 6.35 -4.37 -10.91
CA GLU A 55 7.24 -5.26 -11.67
C GLU A 55 7.94 -6.31 -10.78
N LYS A 56 8.07 -6.09 -9.47
CA LYS A 56 8.65 -7.06 -8.54
C LYS A 56 7.61 -7.74 -7.64
N LEU A 57 6.33 -7.55 -7.96
CA LEU A 57 5.22 -8.15 -7.24
C LEU A 57 5.28 -9.69 -7.27
N LYS A 58 4.99 -10.30 -6.12
CA LYS A 58 4.87 -11.75 -5.92
C LYS A 58 3.50 -12.08 -5.34
N ALA A 59 2.81 -13.02 -5.95
CA ALA A 59 1.56 -13.58 -5.46
C ALA A 59 1.77 -14.98 -4.85
N SER A 60 0.84 -15.41 -3.99
CA SER A 60 0.90 -16.68 -3.25
C SER A 60 0.97 -17.94 -4.12
N ASN A 61 0.52 -17.86 -5.38
CA ASN A 61 0.58 -18.98 -6.31
C ASN A 61 0.79 -18.53 -7.77
N PHE A 62 1.20 -19.47 -8.62
CA PHE A 62 1.56 -19.21 -10.02
C PHE A 62 0.38 -18.68 -10.86
N LEU A 63 -0.84 -19.16 -10.62
CA LEU A 63 -2.03 -18.69 -11.36
C LEU A 63 -2.28 -17.21 -11.05
N MET A 64 -2.24 -16.84 -9.77
CA MET A 64 -2.38 -15.44 -9.33
C MET A 64 -1.21 -14.57 -9.78
N GLN A 65 0.01 -15.12 -9.79
CA GLN A 65 1.17 -14.42 -10.34
C GLN A 65 0.93 -14.06 -11.81
N GLY A 66 0.42 -15.00 -12.62
CA GLY A 66 0.07 -14.75 -14.02
C GLY A 66 -0.99 -13.66 -14.17
N ALA A 67 -2.07 -13.73 -13.37
CA ALA A 67 -3.15 -12.74 -13.40
C ALA A 67 -2.67 -11.34 -12.99
N ALA A 68 -1.92 -11.22 -11.90
CA ALA A 68 -1.36 -9.96 -11.44
C ALA A 68 -0.43 -9.34 -12.49
N ARG A 69 0.44 -10.15 -13.12
CA ARG A 69 1.33 -9.70 -14.20
C ARG A 69 0.57 -9.24 -15.44
N ALA A 70 -0.52 -9.92 -15.80
CA ALA A 70 -1.36 -9.51 -16.91
C ALA A 70 -2.04 -8.16 -16.64
N LEU A 71 -2.51 -7.92 -15.40
CA LEU A 71 -3.10 -6.64 -14.99
C LEU A 71 -2.05 -5.51 -15.02
N VAL A 72 -0.87 -5.71 -14.43
CA VAL A 72 0.23 -4.73 -14.44
C VAL A 72 0.59 -4.32 -15.87
N LYS A 73 0.79 -5.29 -16.76
CA LYS A 73 1.10 -5.02 -18.18
C LYS A 73 -0.05 -4.34 -18.92
N ARG A 74 -1.30 -4.73 -18.63
CA ARG A 74 -2.48 -4.16 -19.30
C ARG A 74 -2.63 -2.67 -19.02
N PHE A 75 -2.29 -2.24 -17.81
CA PHE A 75 -2.44 -0.86 -17.38
C PHE A 75 -1.15 -0.04 -17.42
N ASP A 76 -0.06 -0.61 -17.95
CA ASP A 76 1.27 0.02 -18.06
C ASP A 76 1.78 0.57 -16.70
N GLY A 77 1.57 -0.21 -15.64
CA GLY A 77 1.78 0.21 -14.26
C GLY A 77 2.91 -0.55 -13.57
N ASP A 78 4.17 -0.33 -13.96
CA ASP A 78 5.32 -1.01 -13.32
C ASP A 78 5.65 -0.47 -11.92
N LEU A 79 5.24 0.77 -11.64
CA LEU A 79 5.37 1.46 -10.37
C LEU A 79 3.99 1.85 -9.85
N LEU A 80 3.71 1.53 -8.59
CA LEU A 80 2.58 2.04 -7.85
C LEU A 80 3.04 3.18 -6.94
N VAL A 81 2.37 4.31 -7.02
CA VAL A 81 2.59 5.47 -6.18
C VAL A 81 1.32 5.73 -5.38
N PHE A 82 1.42 5.65 -4.06
CA PHE A 82 0.36 6.03 -3.14
C PHE A 82 0.70 7.39 -2.53
N GLU A 83 -0.16 8.39 -2.76
CA GLU A 83 -0.05 9.71 -2.14
C GLU A 83 -1.29 9.96 -1.29
N ALA A 84 -1.07 10.28 -0.02
CA ALA A 84 -2.13 10.49 0.95
C ALA A 84 -1.79 11.54 1.99
N GLU A 85 -2.83 12.14 2.54
CA GLU A 85 -2.76 13.13 3.61
C GLU A 85 -3.70 12.70 4.75
N GLY A 86 -3.37 13.09 5.98
CA GLY A 86 -4.21 12.87 7.14
C GLY A 86 -3.87 13.80 8.30
N SER A 87 -4.64 13.69 9.37
CA SER A 87 -4.33 14.36 10.63
C SER A 87 -3.21 13.61 11.36
N ALA A 88 -2.25 14.37 11.88
CA ALA A 88 -1.19 13.87 12.74
C ALA A 88 -1.61 13.83 14.23
N ASP A 89 -2.83 14.23 14.59
CA ASP A 89 -3.24 14.50 15.98
C ASP A 89 -3.22 13.25 16.89
N GLU A 90 -3.58 12.09 16.33
CA GLU A 90 -3.63 10.82 17.05
C GLU A 90 -2.99 9.70 16.25
N HIS A 91 -2.30 8.79 16.94
CA HIS A 91 -1.76 7.57 16.35
C HIS A 91 -2.74 6.39 16.55
N PRO A 92 -2.92 5.49 15.56
CA PRO A 92 -2.34 5.54 14.23
C PRO A 92 -2.90 6.70 13.40
N TRP A 93 -2.09 7.32 12.55
CA TRP A 93 -2.56 8.33 11.61
C TRP A 93 -3.44 7.68 10.56
N ALA A 94 -4.68 8.16 10.42
CA ALA A 94 -5.54 7.78 9.30
C ALA A 94 -5.24 8.71 8.13
N VAL A 95 -4.60 8.19 7.09
CA VAL A 95 -4.28 8.94 5.87
C VAL A 95 -5.12 8.43 4.70
N SER A 96 -5.61 9.33 3.87
CA SER A 96 -6.41 8.99 2.70
C SER A 96 -5.90 9.72 1.47
N GLY A 97 -6.00 9.06 0.32
CA GLY A 97 -5.53 9.60 -0.93
C GLY A 97 -5.69 8.59 -2.05
N ASN A 98 -4.79 8.61 -3.03
CA ASN A 98 -4.93 7.81 -4.24
C ASN A 98 -3.70 6.94 -4.48
N ALA A 99 -3.94 5.68 -4.83
CA ALA A 99 -2.95 4.75 -5.35
C ALA A 99 -3.00 4.74 -6.88
N LYS A 100 -1.91 5.15 -7.51
CA LYS A 100 -1.77 5.30 -8.96
C LYS A 100 -0.78 4.31 -9.52
N ALA A 101 -1.16 3.61 -10.59
CA ALA A 101 -0.29 2.69 -11.32
C ALA A 101 -0.65 2.72 -12.81
N GLY A 102 0.21 3.35 -13.62
CA GLY A 102 -0.05 3.54 -15.05
C GLY A 102 -1.37 4.28 -15.28
N GLN A 103 -2.35 3.62 -15.92
CA GLN A 103 -3.68 4.18 -16.16
C GLN A 103 -4.69 4.00 -15.01
N VAL A 104 -4.31 3.29 -13.94
CA VAL A 104 -5.18 3.02 -12.79
C VAL A 104 -4.99 4.10 -11.73
N ASP A 105 -6.09 4.61 -11.19
CA ASP A 105 -6.16 5.58 -10.10
C ASP A 105 -7.26 5.15 -9.14
N VAL A 106 -6.89 4.73 -7.92
CA VAL A 106 -7.81 4.12 -6.95
C VAL A 106 -7.75 4.87 -5.62
N PRO A 107 -8.89 5.36 -5.09
CA PRO A 107 -8.92 5.95 -3.76
C PRO A 107 -8.65 4.89 -2.70
N MET A 108 -7.81 5.24 -1.74
CA MET A 108 -7.30 4.35 -0.70
C MET A 108 -7.18 5.11 0.63
N SER A 109 -7.47 4.42 1.74
CA SER A 109 -7.18 4.88 3.09
C SER A 109 -6.34 3.84 3.81
N VAL A 110 -5.32 4.29 4.55
CA VAL A 110 -4.44 3.42 5.33
C VAL A 110 -4.18 4.04 6.70
N GLN A 111 -3.82 3.19 7.64
CA GLN A 111 -3.30 3.55 8.95
C GLN A 111 -1.77 3.57 8.90
N ALA A 112 -1.17 4.64 9.40
CA ALA A 112 0.26 4.80 9.48
C ALA A 112 0.68 5.08 10.92
N THR A 113 1.54 4.24 11.50
CA THR A 113 2.01 4.39 12.89
C THR A 113 3.52 4.64 12.91
N PRO A 114 4.00 5.83 13.31
CA PRO A 114 5.42 6.08 13.46
C PRO A 114 6.00 5.26 14.62
N HIS A 115 7.22 4.75 14.43
CA HIS A 115 7.94 3.99 15.45
C HIS A 115 9.45 4.32 15.48
N PRO A 116 10.01 4.72 16.64
CA PRO A 116 9.29 5.21 17.81
C PRO A 116 8.53 6.51 17.47
N GLY A 117 7.51 6.87 18.27
CA GLY A 117 6.59 7.94 17.92
C GLY A 117 7.18 9.37 17.89
N ASP A 118 8.29 9.62 18.58
CA ASP A 118 8.92 10.94 18.72
C ASP A 118 10.05 11.20 17.71
N ALA A 119 10.84 10.16 17.41
CA ALA A 119 11.94 10.19 16.46
C ALA A 119 11.83 8.98 15.52
N PRO A 120 10.87 9.01 14.58
CA PRO A 120 10.50 7.84 13.82
C PRO A 120 11.65 7.35 12.96
N ARG A 121 11.92 6.05 13.08
CA ARG A 121 12.88 5.29 12.29
C ARG A 121 12.19 4.24 11.43
N GLN A 122 10.93 3.96 11.74
CA GLN A 122 10.08 3.02 11.03
C GLN A 122 8.67 3.60 10.96
N LEU A 123 7.92 3.16 9.95
CA LEU A 123 6.52 3.46 9.79
C LEU A 123 5.79 2.15 9.54
N LEU A 124 4.89 1.79 10.46
CA LEU A 124 4.02 0.64 10.32
C LEU A 124 2.83 1.07 9.48
N ILE A 125 2.61 0.41 8.35
CA ILE A 125 1.51 0.65 7.42
C ILE A 125 0.54 -0.51 7.58
N GLY A 126 -0.71 -0.18 7.87
CA GLY A 126 -1.79 -1.15 7.99
C GLY A 126 -3.09 -0.62 7.42
N GLY A 127 -4.10 -1.47 7.29
CA GLY A 127 -5.45 -1.04 6.94
C GLY A 127 -6.17 -2.03 6.07
N THR A 128 -7.28 -1.59 5.49
CA THR A 128 -8.05 -2.37 4.54
C THR A 128 -8.40 -1.51 3.33
N VAL A 129 -8.27 -2.09 2.13
CA VAL A 129 -8.71 -1.47 0.88
C VAL A 129 -9.76 -2.37 0.25
N THR A 130 -10.90 -1.79 -0.13
CA THR A 130 -11.91 -2.49 -0.93
C THR A 130 -11.80 -1.98 -2.34
N MET A 131 -11.56 -2.90 -3.27
CA MET A 131 -11.50 -2.59 -4.68
C MET A 131 -12.79 -3.11 -5.33
N GLU A 132 -13.55 -2.21 -5.92
CA GLU A 132 -14.79 -2.50 -6.63
C GLU A 132 -14.51 -2.73 -8.12
N ASP A 133 -15.37 -3.50 -8.78
CA ASP A 133 -15.35 -3.76 -10.23
C ASP A 133 -14.06 -4.37 -10.79
N ILE A 134 -13.31 -5.14 -9.98
CA ILE A 134 -12.14 -5.85 -10.51
C ILE A 134 -12.56 -7.09 -11.31
N SER A 135 -12.39 -7.03 -12.63
CA SER A 135 -12.34 -8.24 -13.45
C SER A 135 -10.94 -8.87 -13.35
N ILE A 136 -10.75 -9.79 -12.40
CA ILE A 136 -9.51 -10.58 -12.33
C ILE A 136 -9.62 -11.69 -13.38
N PRO A 137 -8.71 -11.77 -14.38
CA PRO A 137 -8.79 -12.76 -15.45
C PRO A 137 -8.30 -14.13 -14.97
N VAL A 138 -8.99 -14.72 -14.00
CA VAL A 138 -8.71 -16.07 -13.50
C VAL A 138 -9.80 -17.02 -13.99
N PRO A 139 -9.44 -18.12 -14.67
CA PRO A 139 -10.41 -19.15 -15.05
C PRO A 139 -11.19 -19.68 -13.85
N GLY A 140 -12.52 -19.64 -13.90
CA GLY A 140 -13.40 -20.13 -12.84
C GLY A 140 -13.79 -19.09 -11.77
N LEU A 141 -13.24 -17.88 -11.80
CA LEU A 141 -13.64 -16.76 -10.93
C LEU A 141 -14.45 -15.75 -11.76
N SER A 142 -15.72 -16.07 -12.03
CA SER A 142 -16.69 -15.19 -12.69
C SER A 142 -17.60 -14.54 -11.65
N GLY A 143 -17.76 -13.21 -11.68
CA GLY A 143 -18.79 -12.50 -10.92
C GLY A 143 -18.36 -11.89 -9.57
N ILE A 144 -17.05 -11.74 -9.31
CA ILE A 144 -16.58 -11.00 -8.14
C ILE A 144 -16.73 -9.50 -8.44
N THR A 145 -17.61 -8.81 -7.71
CA THR A 145 -17.88 -7.37 -7.86
C THR A 145 -17.04 -6.49 -6.93
N SER A 146 -16.54 -7.05 -5.84
CA SER A 146 -15.62 -6.37 -4.94
C SER A 146 -14.69 -7.35 -4.24
N VAL A 147 -13.48 -6.90 -3.95
CA VAL A 147 -12.50 -7.64 -3.14
C VAL A 147 -11.94 -6.71 -2.08
N THR A 148 -12.03 -7.13 -0.82
CA THR A 148 -11.37 -6.45 0.29
C THR A 148 -10.02 -7.10 0.59
N PHE A 149 -8.99 -6.27 0.66
CA PHE A 149 -7.64 -6.65 1.03
C PHE A 149 -7.29 -6.00 2.37
N SER A 150 -6.73 -6.76 3.30
CA SER A 150 -5.90 -6.20 4.38
C SER A 150 -4.54 -5.81 3.82
N ILE A 151 -4.00 -4.70 4.32
CA ILE A 151 -2.68 -4.19 4.00
C ILE A 151 -1.85 -4.30 5.28
N ASP A 152 -0.63 -4.79 5.16
CA ASP A 152 0.34 -4.84 6.25
C ASP A 152 1.76 -4.62 5.71
N GLY A 153 2.55 -3.81 6.40
CA GLY A 153 3.96 -3.65 6.12
C GLY A 153 4.66 -2.73 7.10
N THR A 154 5.97 -2.84 7.19
CA THR A 154 6.82 -1.93 7.97
C THR A 154 7.91 -1.41 7.07
N VAL A 155 8.02 -0.08 6.98
CA VAL A 155 9.06 0.57 6.17
C VAL A 155 10.05 1.30 7.08
N ASP A 156 11.33 1.27 6.70
CA ASP A 156 12.35 2.03 7.40
C ASP A 156 12.37 3.49 6.93
N LEU A 157 12.68 4.40 7.85
CA LEU A 157 12.73 5.83 7.64
C LEU A 157 14.14 6.36 7.89
N ARG A 158 14.60 7.24 7.01
CA ARG A 158 15.82 8.02 7.19
C ARG A 158 15.48 9.50 7.18
N SER A 159 15.98 10.25 8.15
CA SER A 159 15.83 11.71 8.17
C SER A 159 16.38 12.30 6.87
N ALA A 160 15.57 13.12 6.20
CA ALA A 160 15.94 13.83 4.98
C ALA A 160 16.87 15.02 5.26
#